data_AF-T1GV02-F1
#
_entry.id   AF-T1GV02-F1
#
_cell.length_a   1.000
_cell.length_b   1.000
_cell.length_c   1.000
_cell.angle_alpha   90.00
_cell.angle_beta   90.00
_cell.angle_gamma   90.00
#
_symmetry.space_group_name_H-M   'P 1'
#
loop_
_entity.id
_entity.type
_entity.pdbx_description
1 polymer ?
#
loop_
_entity_poly.entity_id
_entity_poly.type
_entity_poly.pdbx_seq_one_letter_code
_entity_poly.pdbx_strand_id
1 'polypeptide(L)'
;MSCISMSVGLGNVWRKPMYYLEMILGQFSSKSSIEVWCICPLLRGVGIGQMFGTISIITYYSSLLALTLYYFGVSFQSVLPWAYCKPEYGPNCLSSALSDLEIGQSNQSSELKSSSEYFFLFCTDCILNRLDSGVIYFRGGGYFGVSFQSVLPWAYCKPEYGPNCLIWKEAVVQCFFSLSVGQGPIIMFSSYNKFDHRIYRDAMIVTSLDTVTSLLAGITMFAILGNLAHNLNAPISKVVKSGTALAFISYPDAIAKFPAVPQVFSVLFFFMLFVLGVGTEVALVSGLVSALADRFTTVKYWVFALSVCISGFLCGLVYITPGGHF
;
A
#
# COMPACT_ATOMS: atom_id res chain seq x y z
N MET A 1 -21.17 -14.07 7.43
CA MET A 1 -21.95 -13.06 8.20
C MET A 1 -21.05 -12.19 9.08
N SER A 2 -20.02 -12.71 9.75
CA SER A 2 -19.26 -11.96 10.77
C SER A 2 -18.22 -10.96 10.22
N CYS A 3 -17.47 -11.26 9.15
CA CYS A 3 -16.55 -10.29 8.52
C CYS A 3 -17.31 -9.11 7.87
N ILE A 4 -18.51 -9.38 7.35
CA ILE A 4 -19.42 -8.36 6.81
C ILE A 4 -19.94 -7.50 7.97
N SER A 5 -20.37 -8.11 9.08
CA SER A 5 -20.79 -7.39 10.29
C SER A 5 -19.66 -6.53 10.90
N MET A 6 -18.40 -6.99 10.85
CA MET A 6 -17.25 -6.25 11.39
C MET A 6 -16.82 -5.08 10.48
N SER A 7 -16.78 -5.30 9.16
CA SER A 7 -16.43 -4.25 8.18
C SER A 7 -17.52 -3.18 8.08
N VAL A 8 -18.79 -3.58 8.14
CA VAL A 8 -19.95 -2.67 8.14
C VAL A 8 -20.16 -2.03 9.52
N GLY A 9 -19.90 -2.77 10.60
CA GLY A 9 -20.05 -2.32 11.99
C GLY A 9 -19.01 -1.28 12.39
N LEU A 10 -17.70 -1.58 12.28
CA LEU A 10 -16.65 -0.59 12.56
C LEU A 10 -16.68 0.58 11.56
N GLY A 11 -17.01 0.30 10.29
CA GLY A 11 -17.17 1.30 9.24
C GLY A 11 -18.28 2.33 9.57
N ASN A 12 -19.36 1.89 10.21
CA ASN A 12 -20.43 2.79 10.62
C ASN A 12 -20.15 3.52 11.94
N VAL A 13 -19.45 2.88 12.88
CA VAL A 13 -19.27 3.43 14.24
C VAL A 13 -18.10 4.42 14.31
N TRP A 14 -16.97 4.13 13.66
CA TRP A 14 -15.75 4.96 13.81
C TRP A 14 -15.35 5.67 12.52
N ARG A 15 -15.42 4.96 11.39
CA ARG A 15 -14.95 5.47 10.11
C ARG A 15 -15.79 6.65 9.62
N LYS A 16 -17.13 6.53 9.63
CA LYS A 16 -18.03 7.60 9.19
C LYS A 16 -17.95 8.87 10.02
N PRO A 17 -18.04 8.83 11.37
CA PRO A 17 -17.99 10.04 12.18
C PRO A 17 -16.65 10.77 12.08
N MET A 18 -15.52 10.05 12.04
CA MET A 18 -14.20 10.69 11.96
C MET A 18 -13.94 11.31 10.58
N TYR A 19 -14.29 10.61 9.51
CA TYR A 19 -14.18 11.17 8.15
C TYR A 19 -15.05 12.43 8.01
N TYR A 20 -16.29 12.36 8.50
CA TYR A 20 -17.22 13.49 8.48
C TYR A 20 -16.72 14.67 9.33
N LEU A 21 -16.12 14.40 10.50
CA LEU A 21 -15.54 15.42 11.37
C LEU A 21 -14.44 16.21 10.65
N GLU A 22 -13.50 15.54 9.97
CA GLU A 22 -12.46 16.23 9.21
C GLU A 22 -13.00 17.05 8.05
N MET A 23 -14.04 16.55 7.37
CA MET A 23 -14.71 17.32 6.33
C MET A 23 -15.35 18.60 6.87
N ILE A 24 -16.03 18.53 8.03
CA ILE A 24 -16.61 19.71 8.69
C ILE A 24 -15.51 20.70 9.07
N LEU A 25 -14.43 20.21 9.71
CA LEU A 25 -13.32 21.07 10.13
C LEU A 25 -12.69 21.81 8.95
N GLY A 26 -12.47 21.12 7.83
CA GLY A 26 -11.99 21.74 6.60
C GLY A 26 -12.95 22.78 6.04
N GLN A 27 -14.21 22.39 5.81
CA GLN A 27 -15.23 23.27 5.22
C GLN A 27 -15.50 24.52 6.07
N PHE A 28 -15.60 24.35 7.40
CA PHE A 28 -15.90 25.46 8.32
C PHE A 28 -14.72 26.43 8.45
N SER A 29 -13.49 25.91 8.53
CA SER A 29 -12.30 26.76 8.69
C SER A 29 -11.82 27.38 7.38
N SER A 30 -12.11 26.76 6.24
CA SER A 30 -11.54 27.10 4.93
C SER A 30 -10.01 27.20 4.96
N LYS A 31 -9.36 26.40 5.81
CA LYS A 31 -7.91 26.35 6.05
C LYS A 31 -7.38 24.93 5.92
N SER A 32 -6.08 24.82 5.67
CA SER A 32 -5.32 23.58 5.67
C SER A 32 -5.19 22.95 7.08
N SER A 33 -4.69 21.71 7.11
CA SER A 33 -4.58 20.86 8.31
C SER A 33 -3.77 21.43 9.48
N ILE A 34 -2.87 22.39 9.25
CA ILE A 34 -2.11 23.04 10.34
C ILE A 34 -2.90 24.22 10.91
N GLU A 35 -3.45 25.05 10.04
CA GLU A 35 -4.08 26.31 10.40
C GLU A 35 -5.55 26.14 10.85
N VAL A 36 -6.17 24.99 10.56
CA VAL A 36 -7.49 24.59 11.11
C VAL A 36 -7.52 24.60 12.65
N TRP A 37 -6.38 24.30 13.29
CA TRP A 37 -6.26 24.29 14.74
C TRP A 37 -6.23 25.69 15.37
N CYS A 38 -6.45 26.76 14.60
CA CYS A 38 -6.72 28.08 15.17
C CYS A 38 -7.98 28.10 16.06
N ILE A 39 -8.87 27.12 15.91
CA ILE A 39 -10.05 26.91 16.79
C ILE A 39 -9.63 26.58 18.22
N CYS A 40 -8.53 25.84 18.41
CA CYS A 40 -7.96 25.50 19.72
C CYS A 40 -6.42 25.56 19.68
N PRO A 41 -5.81 26.68 20.09
CA PRO A 41 -4.36 26.88 20.00
C PRO A 41 -3.53 25.82 20.75
N LEU A 42 -4.09 25.22 21.82
CA LEU A 42 -3.46 24.12 22.56
C LEU A 42 -3.19 22.89 21.67
N LEU A 43 -4.04 22.65 20.66
CA LEU A 43 -3.95 21.51 19.75
C LEU A 43 -3.17 21.80 18.47
N ARG A 44 -2.53 22.97 18.34
CA ARG A 44 -1.73 23.32 17.14
C ARG A 44 -0.60 22.32 16.86
N GLY A 45 -0.08 21.67 17.90
CA GLY A 45 0.90 20.60 17.76
C GLY A 45 0.41 19.38 16.97
N VAL A 46 -0.91 19.12 16.96
CA VAL A 46 -1.51 18.01 16.21
C VAL A 46 -1.30 18.19 14.70
N GLY A 47 -1.57 19.38 14.16
CA GLY A 47 -1.36 19.67 12.74
C GLY A 47 0.11 19.58 12.32
N ILE A 48 1.04 20.01 13.18
CA ILE A 48 2.48 19.87 12.91
C ILE A 48 2.92 18.41 12.93
N GLY A 49 2.48 17.64 13.93
CA GLY A 49 2.76 16.20 14.02
C GLY A 49 2.21 15.44 12.83
N GLN A 50 1.00 15.79 12.40
CA GLN A 50 0.38 15.27 11.19
C GLN A 50 1.19 15.58 9.93
N MET A 51 1.72 16.80 9.79
CA MET A 51 2.60 17.17 8.66
C MET A 51 3.85 16.29 8.60
N PHE A 52 4.53 16.07 9.73
CA PHE A 52 5.69 15.18 9.80
C PHE A 52 5.33 13.73 9.46
N GLY A 53 4.20 13.22 9.97
CA GLY A 53 3.71 11.89 9.63
C GLY A 53 3.47 11.73 8.13
N THR A 54 2.82 12.72 7.51
CA THR A 54 2.53 12.74 6.08
C THR A 54 3.81 12.81 5.23
N ILE A 55 4.84 13.54 5.65
CA ILE A 55 6.15 13.56 4.96
C ILE A 55 6.76 12.15 4.93
N SER A 56 6.79 11.44 6.06
CA SER A 56 7.33 10.07 6.14
C SER A 56 6.57 9.09 5.25
N ILE A 57 5.24 9.24 5.16
CA ILE A 57 4.39 8.41 4.30
C ILE A 57 4.69 8.68 2.82
N ILE A 58 4.72 9.95 2.41
CA ILE A 58 5.01 10.34 1.01
C ILE A 58 6.35 9.75 0.55
N THR A 59 7.41 9.88 1.35
CA THR A 59 8.73 9.38 0.92
C THR A 59 8.77 7.86 0.73
N TYR A 60 8.04 7.12 1.56
CA TYR A 60 7.91 5.67 1.43
C TYR A 60 7.01 5.26 0.25
N TYR A 61 5.86 5.91 0.07
CA TYR A 61 4.94 5.60 -1.03
C TYR A 61 5.53 5.91 -2.41
N SER A 62 6.31 6.98 -2.50
CA SER A 62 7.06 7.33 -3.71
C SER A 62 8.00 6.21 -4.19
N SER A 63 8.67 5.49 -3.28
CA SER A 63 9.56 4.38 -3.67
C SER A 63 8.77 3.14 -4.13
N LEU A 64 7.63 2.84 -3.48
CA LEU A 64 6.72 1.78 -3.91
C LEU A 64 6.10 2.06 -5.29
N LEU A 65 5.75 3.31 -5.56
CA LEU A 65 5.25 3.72 -6.88
C LEU A 65 6.29 3.57 -7.97
N ALA A 66 7.56 3.90 -7.68
CA ALA A 66 8.67 3.67 -8.61
C ALA A 66 8.83 2.17 -8.92
N LEU A 67 8.75 1.30 -7.90
CA LEU A 67 8.79 -0.15 -8.09
C LEU A 67 7.58 -0.65 -8.91
N THR A 68 6.38 -0.16 -8.61
CA THR A 68 5.16 -0.49 -9.36
C THR A 68 5.28 -0.11 -10.83
N LEU A 69 5.82 1.08 -11.11
CA LEU A 69 6.04 1.56 -12.47
C LEU A 69 7.09 0.71 -13.21
N TYR A 70 8.13 0.26 -12.52
CA TYR A 70 9.10 -0.68 -13.08
C TYR A 70 8.45 -2.02 -13.46
N TYR A 71 7.68 -2.62 -12.55
CA TYR A 71 6.93 -3.86 -12.81
C TYR A 71 5.92 -3.70 -13.96
N PHE A 72 5.24 -2.55 -14.03
CA PHE A 72 4.36 -2.20 -15.15
C PHE A 72 5.13 -2.16 -16.48
N GLY A 73 6.30 -1.52 -16.52
CA GLY A 73 7.13 -1.44 -17.73
C GLY A 73 7.64 -2.80 -18.21
N VAL A 74 8.12 -3.64 -17.29
CA VAL A 74 8.61 -4.98 -17.66
C VAL A 74 7.49 -5.99 -17.96
N SER A 75 6.24 -5.68 -17.60
CA SER A 75 5.07 -6.52 -17.93
C SER A 75 4.76 -6.56 -19.45
N PHE A 76 5.29 -5.63 -20.23
CA PHE A 76 5.13 -5.60 -21.69
C PHE A 76 6.08 -6.55 -22.43
N GLN A 77 6.99 -7.22 -21.71
CA GLN A 77 7.89 -8.20 -22.32
C GLN A 77 7.12 -9.44 -22.81
N SER A 78 7.62 -10.07 -23.87
CA SER A 78 7.02 -11.29 -24.45
C SER A 78 6.96 -12.43 -23.44
N VAL A 79 7.97 -12.51 -22.57
CA VAL A 79 8.04 -13.45 -21.44
C VAL A 79 8.16 -12.63 -20.15
N LEU A 80 7.33 -12.95 -19.15
CA LEU A 80 7.39 -12.25 -17.87
C LEU A 80 8.71 -12.56 -17.15
N PRO A 81 9.45 -11.56 -16.65
CA PRO A 81 10.81 -11.76 -16.15
C PRO A 81 10.88 -12.55 -14.83
N TRP A 82 9.75 -12.69 -14.12
CA TRP A 82 9.60 -13.48 -12.90
C TRP A 82 9.00 -14.87 -13.14
N ALA A 83 8.69 -15.25 -14.39
CA ALA A 83 8.08 -16.54 -14.71
C ALA A 83 9.06 -17.72 -14.61
N TYR A 84 10.34 -17.50 -14.95
CA TYR A 84 11.36 -18.54 -15.03
C TYR A 84 12.59 -18.15 -14.21
N CYS A 85 13.31 -19.16 -13.74
CA CYS A 85 14.61 -18.95 -13.09
C CYS A 85 15.67 -18.52 -14.11
N LYS A 86 16.44 -17.48 -13.78
CA LYS A 86 17.62 -17.06 -14.52
C LYS A 86 18.86 -17.78 -13.99
N PRO A 87 19.92 -17.95 -14.80
CA PRO A 87 21.18 -18.56 -14.35
C PRO A 87 21.83 -17.81 -13.17
N GLU A 88 21.51 -16.53 -13.00
CA GLU A 88 21.99 -15.67 -11.91
C GLU A 88 21.38 -16.00 -10.53
N TYR A 89 20.22 -16.67 -10.46
CA TYR A 89 19.50 -16.91 -9.20
C TYR A 89 20.02 -18.13 -8.41
N GLY A 90 20.96 -18.89 -8.99
CA GLY A 90 21.55 -20.06 -8.36
C GLY A 90 20.62 -21.30 -8.33
N PRO A 91 21.07 -22.40 -7.71
CA PRO A 91 20.39 -23.69 -7.77
C PRO A 91 19.11 -23.80 -6.90
N ASN A 92 18.84 -22.83 -6.02
CA ASN A 92 17.71 -22.87 -5.06
C ASN A 92 16.43 -22.19 -5.59
N CYS A 93 16.36 -21.90 -6.89
CA CYS A 93 15.25 -21.19 -7.52
C CYS A 93 14.21 -22.16 -8.08
N LEU A 94 12.94 -21.94 -7.73
CA LEU A 94 11.78 -22.65 -8.31
C LEU A 94 11.08 -21.76 -9.34
N SER A 95 10.93 -22.25 -10.59
CA SER A 95 10.28 -21.47 -11.66
C SER A 95 8.78 -21.33 -11.41
N SER A 96 8.28 -20.10 -11.38
CA SER A 96 6.86 -19.80 -11.15
C SER A 96 5.94 -20.34 -12.24
N ALA A 97 6.37 -20.46 -13.50
CA ALA A 97 5.50 -20.87 -14.62
C ALA A 97 5.41 -22.38 -14.88
N LEU A 98 6.27 -23.20 -14.27
CA LEU A 98 6.28 -24.66 -14.47
C LEU A 98 5.60 -25.35 -13.29
N SER A 99 4.60 -26.18 -13.58
CA SER A 99 3.97 -27.08 -12.60
C SER A 99 4.80 -28.35 -12.46
N ASP A 100 5.46 -28.52 -11.32
CA ASP A 100 5.94 -29.78 -10.72
C ASP A 100 6.13 -31.00 -11.64
N LEU A 101 7.07 -30.94 -12.59
CA LEU A 101 7.67 -32.16 -13.18
C LEU A 101 9.12 -32.39 -12.73
N GLU A 102 9.67 -31.54 -11.86
CA GLU A 102 11.05 -31.67 -11.36
C GLU A 102 11.15 -31.67 -9.82
N ILE A 103 10.12 -32.08 -9.07
CA ILE A 103 10.33 -32.55 -7.70
C ILE A 103 10.83 -34.01 -7.73
N GLY A 104 11.93 -34.20 -8.44
CA GLY A 104 12.74 -35.41 -8.42
C GLY A 104 13.96 -35.17 -7.55
N GLN A 105 13.82 -35.43 -6.25
CA GLN A 105 14.90 -35.59 -5.28
C GLN A 105 15.89 -34.42 -5.11
N SER A 106 15.59 -33.51 -4.19
CA SER A 106 16.63 -32.79 -3.44
C SER A 106 16.37 -32.94 -1.93
N ASN A 107 16.96 -33.97 -1.35
CA ASN A 107 17.12 -34.11 0.10
C ASN A 107 18.14 -33.06 0.61
N GLN A 108 17.76 -31.79 0.68
CA GLN A 108 18.44 -30.80 1.52
C GLN A 108 17.43 -29.78 2.03
N SER A 109 17.43 -29.58 3.35
CA SER A 109 16.69 -28.55 4.09
C SER A 109 17.29 -27.16 3.83
N SER A 110 17.25 -26.73 2.58
CA SER A 110 17.53 -25.34 2.17
C SER A 110 16.21 -24.71 1.75
N GLU A 111 15.95 -23.51 2.25
CA GLU A 111 14.69 -22.79 2.03
C GLU A 111 14.57 -22.42 0.53
N LEU A 112 13.83 -23.22 -0.24
CA LEU A 112 13.56 -22.98 -1.66
C LEU A 112 12.74 -21.70 -1.84
N LYS A 113 13.18 -20.84 -2.76
CA LYS A 113 12.50 -19.57 -3.08
C LYS A 113 11.96 -19.57 -4.52
N SER A 114 10.83 -18.93 -4.74
CA SER A 114 10.24 -18.79 -6.08
C SER A 114 11.04 -17.82 -6.95
N SER A 115 10.97 -17.97 -8.28
CA SER A 115 11.56 -17.02 -9.23
C SER A 115 10.99 -15.60 -9.06
N SER A 116 9.74 -15.45 -8.64
CA SER A 116 9.16 -14.14 -8.30
C SER A 116 9.73 -13.53 -7.03
N GLU A 117 10.04 -14.34 -6.01
CA GLU A 117 10.70 -13.86 -4.78
C GLU A 117 12.13 -13.42 -5.07
N TYR A 118 12.88 -14.20 -5.87
CA TYR A 118 14.19 -13.79 -6.35
C TYR A 118 14.13 -12.53 -7.22
N PHE A 119 13.16 -12.41 -8.12
CA PHE A 119 13.03 -11.21 -8.94
C PHE A 119 12.73 -9.97 -8.08
N PHE A 120 11.86 -10.09 -7.07
CA PHE A 120 11.59 -9.00 -6.12
C PHE A 120 12.84 -8.62 -5.33
N LEU A 121 13.51 -9.60 -4.72
CA LEU A 121 14.75 -9.39 -3.96
C LEU A 121 15.85 -8.81 -4.85
N PHE A 122 15.99 -9.30 -6.08
CA PHE A 122 16.95 -8.76 -7.04
C PHE A 122 16.55 -7.37 -7.51
N CYS A 123 15.27 -7.03 -7.67
CA CYS A 123 14.89 -5.66 -8.02
C CYS A 123 15.14 -4.71 -6.86
N THR A 124 14.88 -5.16 -5.63
CA THR A 124 15.25 -4.39 -4.45
C THR A 124 16.77 -4.27 -4.36
N ASP A 125 17.57 -5.34 -4.53
CA ASP A 125 19.03 -5.38 -4.34
C ASP A 125 19.88 -4.89 -5.54
N CYS A 126 19.45 -5.10 -6.79
CA CYS A 126 20.20 -4.74 -8.00
C CYS A 126 20.08 -3.25 -8.35
N ILE A 127 19.07 -2.56 -7.83
CA ILE A 127 19.10 -1.10 -7.75
C ILE A 127 20.22 -0.64 -6.79
N LEU A 128 20.65 -1.48 -5.84
CA LEU A 128 21.57 -1.17 -4.74
C LEU A 128 23.04 -1.52 -5.06
N ASN A 129 23.29 -2.61 -5.79
CA ASN A 129 24.66 -3.07 -6.12
C ASN A 129 25.41 -2.21 -7.16
N ARG A 130 24.80 -1.19 -7.77
CA ARG A 130 25.50 -0.27 -8.69
C ARG A 130 26.15 0.92 -8.00
N LEU A 131 26.00 1.05 -6.68
CA LEU A 131 26.56 2.16 -5.87
C LEU A 131 27.45 1.70 -4.71
N ASP A 132 27.72 0.40 -4.56
CA ASP A 132 28.47 -0.10 -3.41
C ASP A 132 29.99 -0.02 -3.62
N SER A 133 30.55 1.15 -3.33
CA SER A 133 31.87 1.25 -2.71
C SER A 133 31.71 1.88 -1.33
N GLY A 134 31.14 1.09 -0.42
CA GLY A 134 31.28 1.26 1.02
C GLY A 134 30.15 2.07 1.65
N VAL A 135 29.38 1.43 2.54
CA VAL A 135 29.32 1.77 3.97
C VAL A 135 28.29 0.87 4.70
N ILE A 136 28.79 0.28 5.79
CA ILE A 136 28.21 -0.30 7.00
C ILE A 136 26.67 -0.29 7.17
N TYR A 137 26.13 -1.51 7.37
CA TYR A 137 24.73 -1.83 7.67
C TYR A 137 24.29 -1.38 9.08
N PHE A 138 23.18 -0.63 9.17
CA PHE A 138 22.37 -0.51 10.38
C PHE A 138 21.04 -1.24 10.21
N ARG A 139 20.78 -2.20 11.11
CA ARG A 139 19.59 -3.05 11.12
C ARG A 139 18.54 -2.42 12.05
N GLY A 140 17.49 -1.83 11.49
CA GLY A 140 16.36 -1.29 12.24
C GLY A 140 15.06 -1.43 11.45
N GLY A 141 14.29 -2.47 11.76
CA GLY A 141 13.06 -2.83 11.04
C GLY A 141 11.89 -1.89 11.34
N GLY A 142 11.34 -1.28 10.29
CA GLY A 142 10.09 -0.51 10.33
C GLY A 142 8.93 -1.27 9.66
N TYR A 143 8.27 -2.18 10.38
CA TYR A 143 7.04 -2.82 9.90
C TYR A 143 5.86 -1.84 9.96
N PHE A 144 5.61 -1.11 8.86
CA PHE A 144 4.32 -0.48 8.56
C PHE A 144 3.73 -1.13 7.29
N GLY A 145 3.53 -2.44 7.35
CA GLY A 145 2.81 -3.21 6.35
C GLY A 145 1.53 -3.73 6.96
N VAL A 146 0.39 -3.41 6.35
CA VAL A 146 -0.91 -4.00 6.69
C VAL A 146 -0.78 -5.53 6.58
N SER A 147 -0.86 -6.21 7.73
CA SER A 147 -0.68 -7.67 7.80
C SER A 147 -2.00 -8.37 7.48
N PHE A 148 -2.14 -8.86 6.24
CA PHE A 148 -3.23 -9.77 5.87
C PHE A 148 -2.81 -11.21 6.16
N GLN A 149 -3.12 -11.69 7.36
CA GLN A 149 -2.80 -13.06 7.80
C GLN A 149 -3.80 -14.08 7.22
N SER A 150 -3.49 -14.70 6.08
CA SER A 150 -3.94 -16.02 5.53
C SER A 150 -5.16 -16.78 6.10
N VAL A 151 -6.21 -17.13 5.28
CA VAL A 151 -6.77 -18.48 4.93
C VAL A 151 -7.85 -18.35 3.80
N LEU A 152 -8.13 -19.40 2.99
CA LEU A 152 -9.05 -19.54 1.82
C LEU A 152 -10.39 -18.74 1.87
N PRO A 153 -11.05 -18.42 0.73
CA PRO A 153 -12.28 -17.61 0.69
C PRO A 153 -13.42 -18.07 1.62
N TRP A 154 -13.54 -19.38 1.88
CA TRP A 154 -14.49 -19.95 2.83
C TRP A 154 -13.89 -20.24 4.21
N ALA A 155 -12.57 -20.30 4.34
CA ALA A 155 -11.88 -20.52 5.60
C ALA A 155 -11.68 -19.23 6.43
N TYR A 156 -11.65 -18.05 5.80
CA TYR A 156 -11.58 -16.76 6.52
C TYR A 156 -12.91 -16.24 7.05
N CYS A 157 -14.02 -16.71 6.47
CA CYS A 157 -15.36 -16.48 7.04
C CYS A 157 -15.73 -17.53 8.10
N LYS A 158 -14.76 -18.17 8.75
CA LYS A 158 -15.01 -18.84 10.03
C LYS A 158 -14.97 -17.79 11.13
N PRO A 159 -16.08 -17.52 11.84
CA PRO A 159 -16.02 -16.64 12.99
C PRO A 159 -15.21 -17.32 14.10
N GLU A 160 -14.00 -16.84 14.32
CA GLU A 160 -13.21 -17.20 15.49
C GLU A 160 -13.65 -16.29 16.64
N TYR A 161 -14.48 -16.83 17.53
CA TYR A 161 -15.00 -16.07 18.67
C TYR A 161 -13.97 -16.11 19.80
N GLY A 162 -13.21 -15.02 19.95
CA GLY A 162 -12.31 -14.80 21.09
C GLY A 162 -12.14 -13.30 21.37
N PRO A 163 -12.01 -12.87 22.65
CA PRO A 163 -11.76 -11.48 23.01
C PRO A 163 -10.30 -11.09 22.74
N ASN A 164 -9.85 -11.15 21.49
CA ASN A 164 -8.50 -10.76 21.10
C ASN A 164 -8.47 -9.27 20.80
N CYS A 165 -8.02 -8.46 21.77
CA CYS A 165 -7.86 -7.01 21.64
C CYS A 165 -7.03 -6.61 20.40
N LEU A 166 -6.06 -7.45 20.01
CA LEU A 166 -5.25 -7.26 18.81
C LEU A 166 -6.08 -7.19 17.52
N ILE A 167 -7.10 -8.06 17.35
CA ILE A 167 -7.92 -8.07 16.14
C ILE A 167 -8.72 -6.76 16.00
N TRP A 168 -9.25 -6.25 17.11
CA TRP A 168 -9.95 -4.97 17.14
C TRP A 168 -9.02 -3.80 16.88
N LYS A 169 -7.81 -3.82 17.44
CA LYS A 169 -6.77 -2.82 17.15
C LYS A 169 -6.45 -2.80 15.64
N GLU A 170 -6.14 -3.94 15.03
CA GLU A 170 -5.81 -4.01 13.61
C GLU A 170 -6.99 -3.60 12.71
N ALA A 171 -8.23 -3.94 13.11
CA ALA A 171 -9.43 -3.50 12.40
C ALA A 171 -9.62 -1.97 12.45
N VAL A 172 -9.36 -1.34 13.59
CA VAL A 172 -9.39 0.13 13.73
C VAL A 172 -8.28 0.75 12.88
N VAL A 173 -7.05 0.27 13.00
CA VAL A 173 -5.89 0.72 12.20
C VAL A 173 -6.23 0.69 10.71
N GLN A 174 -6.78 -0.42 10.21
CA GLN A 174 -7.20 -0.54 8.81
C GLN A 174 -8.24 0.52 8.42
N CYS A 175 -9.21 0.83 9.29
CA CYS A 175 -10.22 1.85 9.00
C CYS A 175 -9.64 3.26 8.87
N PHE A 176 -8.66 3.62 9.69
CA PHE A 176 -8.02 4.94 9.63
C PHE A 176 -7.12 5.07 8.39
N PHE A 177 -6.32 4.03 8.10
CA PHE A 177 -5.40 4.05 6.96
C PHE A 177 -6.12 3.94 5.61
N SER A 178 -7.23 3.20 5.50
CA SER A 178 -7.99 3.07 4.24
C SER A 178 -8.55 4.40 3.74
N LEU A 179 -8.98 5.28 4.65
CA LEU A 179 -9.55 6.59 4.30
C LEU A 179 -8.58 7.76 4.48
N SER A 180 -7.33 7.53 4.86
CA SER A 180 -6.37 8.60 5.19
C SER A 180 -6.87 9.57 6.27
N VAL A 181 -7.68 9.08 7.22
CA VAL A 181 -8.16 9.88 8.36
C VAL A 181 -6.97 10.20 9.26
N GLY A 182 -6.87 11.46 9.68
CA GLY A 182 -5.81 11.98 10.52
C GLY A 182 -4.54 12.34 9.75
N GLN A 183 -4.55 12.29 8.42
CA GLN A 183 -3.39 12.64 7.57
C GLN A 183 -3.50 14.05 6.97
N GLY A 184 -4.72 14.60 6.84
CA GLY A 184 -4.97 15.99 6.42
C GLY A 184 -5.48 16.27 5.02
N PRO A 185 -5.33 15.39 4.02
CA PRO A 185 -5.93 15.61 2.71
C PRO A 185 -7.43 15.84 2.77
N ILE A 186 -8.15 15.18 3.68
CA ILE A 186 -9.61 15.35 3.84
C ILE A 186 -9.96 16.79 4.25
N ILE A 187 -9.25 17.33 5.26
CA ILE A 187 -9.42 18.71 5.72
C ILE A 187 -9.11 19.67 4.57
N MET A 188 -8.01 19.43 3.85
CA MET A 188 -7.61 20.27 2.71
C MET A 188 -8.63 20.22 1.57
N PHE A 189 -9.10 19.05 1.12
CA PHE A 189 -10.09 19.00 0.05
C PHE A 189 -11.40 19.66 0.45
N SER A 190 -11.78 19.51 1.72
CA SER A 190 -13.02 20.09 2.23
C SER A 190 -12.92 21.60 2.45
N SER A 191 -11.72 22.16 2.63
CA SER A 191 -11.54 23.61 2.79
C SER A 191 -11.84 24.41 1.53
N TYR A 192 -11.81 23.76 0.36
CA TYR A 192 -12.21 24.36 -0.92
C TYR A 192 -13.72 24.28 -1.19
N ASN A 193 -14.51 23.60 -0.34
CA ASN A 193 -15.95 23.53 -0.50
C ASN A 193 -16.62 24.84 -0.09
N LYS A 194 -17.77 25.15 -0.72
CA LYS A 194 -18.66 26.22 -0.26
C LYS A 194 -19.26 25.86 1.10
N PHE A 195 -19.54 26.86 1.93
CA PHE A 195 -20.06 26.66 3.29
C PHE A 195 -21.43 25.96 3.34
N ASP A 196 -22.27 26.14 2.30
CA ASP A 196 -23.60 25.55 2.17
C ASP A 196 -23.60 24.15 1.53
N HIS A 197 -22.43 23.64 1.11
CA HIS A 197 -22.33 22.34 0.46
C HIS A 197 -22.61 21.19 1.45
N ARG A 198 -23.37 20.19 0.99
CA ARG A 198 -23.88 19.10 1.84
C ARG A 198 -22.86 17.97 1.99
N ILE A 199 -21.79 18.24 2.73
CA ILE A 199 -20.66 17.30 2.96
C ILE A 199 -21.07 15.98 3.62
N TYR A 200 -22.21 15.92 4.32
CA TYR A 200 -22.72 14.66 4.88
C TYR A 200 -22.99 13.60 3.81
N ARG A 201 -23.53 14.00 2.65
CA ARG A 201 -23.81 13.06 1.56
C ARG A 201 -22.51 12.51 0.98
N ASP A 202 -21.53 13.38 0.78
CA ASP A 202 -20.22 13.01 0.24
C ASP A 202 -19.49 12.07 1.20
N ALA A 203 -19.49 12.37 2.51
CA ALA A 203 -18.92 11.51 3.54
C ALA A 203 -19.56 10.11 3.52
N MET A 204 -20.89 10.03 3.41
CA MET A 204 -21.60 8.75 3.35
C MET A 204 -21.27 7.96 2.08
N ILE A 205 -21.18 8.62 0.93
CA ILE A 205 -20.84 7.98 -0.34
C ILE A 205 -19.41 7.45 -0.32
N VAL A 206 -18.42 8.29 0.04
CA VAL A 206 -16.99 7.90 0.03
C VAL A 206 -16.73 6.75 0.99
N THR A 207 -17.20 6.85 2.23
CA THR A 207 -17.00 5.80 3.25
C THR A 207 -17.68 4.48 2.88
N SER A 208 -18.85 4.52 2.25
CA SER A 208 -19.54 3.33 1.75
C SER A 208 -18.83 2.71 0.55
N LEU A 209 -18.38 3.52 -0.42
CA LEU A 209 -17.66 3.04 -1.60
C LEU A 209 -16.29 2.44 -1.23
N ASP A 210 -15.56 3.04 -0.30
CA ASP A 210 -14.31 2.50 0.24
C ASP A 210 -14.52 1.10 0.83
N THR A 211 -15.59 0.93 1.62
CA THR A 211 -15.95 -0.36 2.23
C THR A 211 -16.27 -1.42 1.16
N VAL A 212 -17.09 -1.07 0.17
CA VAL A 212 -17.49 -1.99 -0.90
C VAL A 212 -16.28 -2.35 -1.78
N THR A 213 -15.47 -1.38 -2.14
CA THR A 213 -14.28 -1.59 -2.98
C THR A 213 -13.26 -2.48 -2.26
N SER A 214 -13.03 -2.24 -0.96
CA SER A 214 -12.15 -3.08 -0.13
C SER A 214 -12.66 -4.52 -0.02
N LEU A 215 -13.97 -4.71 0.12
CA LEU A 215 -14.59 -6.03 0.16
C LEU A 215 -14.43 -6.77 -1.17
N LEU A 216 -14.73 -6.10 -2.29
CA LEU A 216 -14.57 -6.66 -3.63
C LEU A 216 -13.11 -7.00 -3.91
N ALA A 217 -12.18 -6.10 -3.60
CA ALA A 217 -10.76 -6.34 -3.72
C ALA A 217 -10.35 -7.58 -2.91
N GLY A 218 -10.76 -7.69 -1.64
CA GLY A 218 -10.49 -8.86 -0.81
C GLY A 218 -11.01 -10.16 -1.42
N ILE A 219 -12.27 -10.19 -1.87
CA ILE A 219 -12.88 -11.37 -2.50
C ILE A 219 -12.09 -11.79 -3.76
N THR A 220 -11.82 -10.85 -4.65
CA THR A 220 -11.07 -11.11 -5.90
C THR A 220 -9.65 -11.59 -5.60
N MET A 221 -8.97 -10.95 -4.66
CA MET A 221 -7.60 -11.29 -4.27
C MET A 221 -7.52 -12.72 -3.73
N PHE A 222 -8.42 -13.10 -2.82
CA PHE A 222 -8.45 -14.46 -2.27
C PHE A 222 -8.94 -15.51 -3.27
N ALA A 223 -9.75 -15.16 -4.27
CA ALA A 223 -10.12 -16.07 -5.34
C ALA A 223 -8.89 -16.45 -6.19
N ILE A 224 -8.06 -15.46 -6.57
CA ILE A 224 -6.83 -15.67 -7.36
C ILE A 224 -5.83 -16.51 -6.57
N LEU A 225 -5.53 -16.12 -5.33
CA LEU A 225 -4.55 -16.83 -4.49
C LEU A 225 -5.07 -18.19 -4.00
N GLY A 226 -6.38 -18.35 -3.83
CA GLY A 226 -7.03 -19.62 -3.50
C GLY A 226 -6.90 -20.64 -4.64
N ASN A 227 -7.08 -20.20 -5.88
CA ASN A 227 -6.84 -21.04 -7.06
C ASN A 227 -5.36 -21.47 -7.15
N LEU A 228 -4.44 -20.54 -6.87
CA LEU A 228 -3.01 -20.86 -6.80
C LEU A 228 -2.70 -21.91 -5.73
N ALA A 229 -3.23 -21.76 -4.51
CA ALA A 229 -3.03 -22.72 -3.42
C ALA A 229 -3.56 -24.12 -3.76
N HIS A 230 -4.71 -24.18 -4.44
CA HIS A 230 -5.29 -25.44 -4.91
C HIS A 230 -4.39 -26.13 -5.95
N ASN A 231 -3.86 -25.38 -6.92
CA ASN A 231 -2.97 -25.92 -7.95
C ASN A 231 -1.63 -26.39 -7.39
N LEU A 232 -1.11 -25.73 -6.34
CA LEU A 232 0.16 -26.08 -5.69
C LEU A 232 0.02 -27.15 -4.60
N ASN A 233 -1.19 -27.68 -4.36
CA ASN A 233 -1.48 -28.57 -3.21
C ASN A 233 -0.86 -28.07 -1.89
N ALA A 234 -0.81 -26.74 -1.73
CA ALA A 234 -0.14 -26.08 -0.62
C ALA A 234 -1.17 -25.38 0.27
N PRO A 235 -0.94 -25.29 1.59
CA PRO A 235 -1.76 -24.46 2.44
C PRO A 235 -1.65 -23.00 1.98
N ILE A 236 -2.80 -22.32 1.87
CA ILE A 236 -2.92 -20.91 1.51
C ILE A 236 -2.00 -19.97 2.32
N SER A 237 -1.65 -20.33 3.55
CA SER A 237 -0.71 -19.58 4.40
C SER A 237 0.72 -19.53 3.87
N LYS A 238 1.10 -20.44 2.96
CA LYS A 238 2.41 -20.41 2.29
C LYS A 238 2.44 -19.53 1.05
N VAL A 239 1.29 -19.32 0.38
CA VAL A 239 1.21 -18.50 -0.85
C VAL A 239 0.84 -17.05 -0.56
N VAL A 240 0.17 -16.77 0.55
CA VAL A 240 -0.16 -15.40 0.99
C VAL A 240 1.00 -14.85 1.82
N LYS A 241 1.81 -13.97 1.22
CA LYS A 241 2.84 -13.18 1.93
C LYS A 241 2.21 -11.91 2.50
N SER A 242 2.78 -11.33 3.57
CA SER A 242 2.24 -10.11 4.18
C SER A 242 2.82 -8.83 3.53
N GLY A 243 2.06 -7.74 3.58
CA GLY A 243 2.51 -6.42 3.16
C GLY A 243 2.81 -6.31 1.66
N THR A 244 3.89 -5.60 1.31
CA THR A 244 4.32 -5.35 -0.07
C THR A 244 4.67 -6.62 -0.83
N ALA A 245 5.20 -7.63 -0.12
CA ALA A 245 5.50 -8.94 -0.69
C ALA A 245 4.27 -9.64 -1.27
N LEU A 246 3.06 -9.35 -0.77
CA LEU A 246 1.83 -9.86 -1.36
C LEU A 246 1.73 -9.43 -2.83
N ALA A 247 1.82 -8.12 -3.08
CA ALA A 247 1.64 -7.52 -4.39
C ALA A 247 2.81 -7.80 -5.36
N PHE A 248 4.04 -7.89 -4.86
CA PHE A 248 5.23 -8.01 -5.72
C PHE A 248 5.86 -9.41 -5.78
N ILE A 249 5.42 -10.35 -4.96
CA ILE A 249 5.88 -11.75 -4.97
C ILE A 249 4.71 -12.68 -5.26
N SER A 250 3.67 -12.67 -4.42
CA SER A 250 2.55 -13.63 -4.54
C SER A 250 1.70 -13.41 -5.78
N TYR A 251 1.41 -12.16 -6.16
CA TYR A 251 0.63 -11.85 -7.38
C TYR A 251 1.38 -12.21 -8.66
N PRO A 252 2.62 -11.75 -8.87
CA PRO A 252 3.46 -12.19 -9.98
C PRO A 252 3.56 -13.71 -10.09
N ASP A 253 3.69 -14.42 -8.96
CA ASP A 253 3.74 -15.87 -8.91
C ASP A 253 2.42 -16.54 -9.35
N ALA A 254 1.28 -15.96 -8.98
CA ALA A 254 -0.04 -16.42 -9.39
C ALA A 254 -0.28 -16.18 -10.89
N ILE A 255 0.04 -14.97 -11.37
CA ILE A 255 -0.17 -14.55 -12.76
C ILE A 255 0.71 -15.38 -13.70
N ALA A 256 1.94 -15.70 -13.32
CA ALA A 256 2.83 -16.55 -14.12
C ALA A 256 2.28 -17.97 -14.37
N LYS A 257 1.35 -18.44 -13.53
CA LYS A 257 0.69 -19.76 -13.66
C LYS A 257 -0.66 -19.71 -14.39
N PHE A 258 -1.07 -18.55 -14.90
CA PHE A 258 -2.33 -18.45 -15.64
C PHE A 258 -2.19 -19.14 -17.00
N PRO A 259 -3.15 -20.02 -17.38
CA PRO A 259 -3.09 -20.76 -18.64
C PRO A 259 -3.34 -19.87 -19.88
N ALA A 260 -3.96 -18.69 -19.70
CA ALA A 260 -4.29 -17.78 -20.76
C ALA A 260 -3.81 -16.35 -20.46
N VAL A 261 -3.07 -15.77 -21.41
CA VAL A 261 -2.66 -14.35 -21.48
C VAL A 261 -2.12 -13.74 -20.17
N PRO A 262 -1.12 -14.34 -19.51
CA PRO A 262 -0.56 -13.85 -18.24
C PRO A 262 -0.02 -12.41 -18.32
N GLN A 263 0.45 -11.99 -19.50
CA GLN A 263 0.97 -10.63 -19.75
C GLN A 263 -0.14 -9.58 -19.58
N VAL A 264 -1.33 -9.81 -20.14
CA VAL A 264 -2.45 -8.86 -20.08
C VAL A 264 -2.88 -8.65 -18.63
N PHE A 265 -2.99 -9.74 -17.86
CA PHE A 265 -3.33 -9.66 -16.44
C PHE A 265 -2.24 -8.95 -15.63
N SER A 266 -0.97 -9.16 -15.94
CA SER A 266 0.14 -8.44 -15.32
C SER A 266 0.06 -6.93 -15.57
N VAL A 267 -0.12 -6.52 -16.83
CA VAL A 267 -0.24 -5.10 -17.21
C VAL A 267 -1.43 -4.46 -16.50
N LEU A 268 -2.60 -5.09 -16.51
CA LEU A 268 -3.80 -4.56 -15.83
C LEU A 268 -3.60 -4.46 -14.32
N PHE A 269 -2.98 -5.47 -13.69
CA PHE A 269 -2.75 -5.48 -12.25
C PHE A 269 -1.78 -4.36 -11.82
N PHE A 270 -0.63 -4.23 -12.46
CA PHE A 270 0.35 -3.20 -12.10
C PHE A 270 -0.10 -1.79 -12.52
N PHE A 271 -0.84 -1.65 -13.61
CA PHE A 271 -1.48 -0.38 -13.96
C PHE A 271 -2.51 0.04 -12.91
N MET A 272 -3.35 -0.91 -12.45
CA MET A 272 -4.30 -0.65 -11.36
C MET A 272 -3.58 -0.20 -10.08
N LEU A 273 -2.53 -0.93 -9.65
CA LEU A 273 -1.74 -0.55 -8.47
C LEU A 273 -1.11 0.84 -8.62
N PHE A 274 -0.61 1.17 -9.82
CA PHE A 274 -0.03 2.48 -10.11
C PHE A 274 -1.07 3.60 -10.01
N VAL A 275 -2.24 3.44 -10.64
CA VAL A 275 -3.31 4.45 -10.61
C VAL A 275 -3.81 4.69 -9.17
N LEU A 276 -4.00 3.62 -8.39
CA LEU A 276 -4.41 3.72 -6.99
C LEU A 276 -3.37 4.45 -6.14
N GLY A 277 -2.09 4.13 -6.32
CA GLY A 277 -1.01 4.78 -5.58
C GLY A 277 -0.83 6.26 -5.97
N VAL A 278 -0.83 6.59 -7.26
CA VAL A 278 -0.65 7.98 -7.74
C VAL A 278 -1.78 8.88 -7.26
N GLY A 279 -3.04 8.41 -7.30
CA GLY A 279 -4.18 9.19 -6.81
C GLY A 279 -4.04 9.55 -5.33
N THR A 280 -3.55 8.62 -4.52
CA THR A 280 -3.33 8.82 -3.08
C THR A 280 -2.14 9.75 -2.83
N GLU A 281 -1.04 9.57 -3.56
CA GLU A 281 0.17 10.37 -3.41
C GLU A 281 -0.07 11.84 -3.76
N VAL A 282 -0.81 12.11 -4.85
CA VAL A 282 -1.18 13.48 -5.24
C VAL A 282 -2.00 14.17 -4.15
N ALA A 283 -2.92 13.45 -3.50
CA ALA A 283 -3.71 13.98 -2.39
C ALA A 283 -2.85 14.34 -1.17
N LEU A 284 -1.90 13.47 -0.79
CA LEU A 284 -1.00 13.71 0.33
C LEU A 284 -0.05 14.88 0.08
N VAL A 285 0.59 14.92 -1.09
CA VAL A 285 1.49 16.01 -1.48
C VAL A 285 0.73 17.34 -1.57
N SER A 286 -0.48 17.35 -2.16
CA SER A 286 -1.31 18.56 -2.20
C SER A 286 -1.65 19.05 -0.80
N GLY A 287 -1.97 18.14 0.13
CA GLY A 287 -2.22 18.46 1.53
C GLY A 287 -1.03 19.15 2.20
N LEU A 288 0.18 18.64 1.96
CA LEU A 288 1.43 19.22 2.47
C LEU A 288 1.72 20.59 1.86
N VAL A 289 1.58 20.73 0.54
CA VAL A 289 1.81 21.99 -0.17
C VAL A 289 0.82 23.07 0.28
N SER A 290 -0.47 22.74 0.41
CA SER A 290 -1.50 23.67 0.89
C SER A 290 -1.26 24.08 2.34
N ALA A 291 -0.78 23.16 3.20
CA ALA A 291 -0.40 23.49 4.57
C ALA A 291 0.76 24.50 4.65
N LEU A 292 1.75 24.39 3.77
CA LEU A 292 2.85 25.35 3.68
C LEU A 292 2.41 26.69 3.07
N ALA A 293 1.57 26.64 2.02
CA ALA A 293 1.08 27.83 1.32
C ALA A 293 0.19 28.70 2.22
N ASP A 294 -0.65 28.10 3.06
CA ASP A 294 -1.48 28.83 4.03
C ASP A 294 -0.65 29.54 5.11
N ARG A 295 0.48 28.93 5.51
CA ARG A 295 1.40 29.50 6.52
C ARG A 295 2.22 30.66 5.96
N PHE A 296 2.62 30.58 4.69
CA PHE A 296 3.56 31.51 4.04
C PHE A 296 2.95 32.10 2.76
N THR A 297 2.06 33.07 2.93
CA THR A 297 1.27 33.66 1.83
C THR A 297 2.07 34.47 0.81
N THR A 298 3.31 34.85 1.12
CA THR A 298 4.17 35.64 0.23
C THR A 298 4.71 34.83 -0.96
N VAL A 299 4.84 33.51 -0.81
CA VAL A 299 5.45 32.63 -1.81
C VAL A 299 4.37 31.98 -2.67
N LYS A 300 4.60 31.88 -3.96
CA LYS A 300 3.62 31.33 -4.92
C LYS A 300 3.49 29.81 -4.76
N TYR A 301 2.27 29.30 -4.92
CA TYR A 301 1.94 27.88 -4.76
C TYR A 301 2.87 26.91 -5.52
N TRP A 302 3.19 27.20 -6.78
CA TRP A 302 4.05 26.33 -7.59
C TRP A 302 5.47 26.20 -7.03
N VAL A 303 5.97 27.20 -6.29
CA VAL A 303 7.30 27.17 -5.68
C VAL A 303 7.29 26.17 -4.53
N PHE A 304 6.24 26.17 -3.71
CA PHE A 304 6.04 25.15 -2.67
C PHE A 304 5.90 23.75 -3.27
N ALA A 305 5.07 23.60 -4.31
CA ALA A 305 4.90 22.32 -4.99
C ALA A 305 6.24 21.80 -5.53
N LEU A 306 7.01 22.63 -6.25
CA LEU A 306 8.31 22.26 -6.77
C LEU A 306 9.30 21.91 -5.64
N SER A 307 9.35 22.72 -4.58
CA SER A 307 10.22 22.49 -3.43
C SER A 307 9.92 21.17 -2.74
N VAL A 308 8.65 20.88 -2.48
CA VAL A 308 8.21 19.64 -1.82
C VAL A 308 8.52 18.43 -2.70
N CYS A 309 8.30 18.52 -4.02
CA CYS A 309 8.63 17.44 -4.94
C CYS A 309 10.15 17.18 -5.01
N ILE A 310 10.97 18.24 -5.08
CA ILE A 310 12.44 18.09 -5.10
C ILE A 310 12.94 17.51 -3.77
N SER A 311 12.46 18.03 -2.62
CA SER A 311 12.87 17.48 -1.32
C SER A 311 12.39 16.05 -1.13
N GLY A 312 11.15 15.75 -1.54
CA GLY A 312 10.59 14.40 -1.54
C GLY A 312 11.40 13.43 -2.39
N PHE A 313 11.82 13.84 -3.59
CA PHE A 313 12.69 13.05 -4.47
C PHE A 313 14.05 12.77 -3.80
N LEU A 314 14.71 13.80 -3.25
CA LEU A 314 16.01 13.65 -2.60
C LEU A 314 15.95 12.76 -1.36
N CYS A 315 14.92 12.92 -0.52
CA CYS A 315 14.68 12.02 0.61
C CYS A 315 14.33 10.60 0.15
N GLY A 316 13.56 10.49 -0.94
CA GLY A 316 13.18 9.23 -1.58
C GLY A 316 14.38 8.39 -2.01
N LEU A 317 15.49 9.02 -2.43
CA LEU A 317 16.73 8.34 -2.80
C LEU A 317 17.27 7.45 -1.66
N VAL A 318 17.01 7.77 -0.40
CA VAL A 318 17.42 6.93 0.75
C VAL A 318 16.79 5.54 0.67
N TYR A 319 15.53 5.44 0.23
CA TYR A 319 14.84 4.16 0.07
C TYR A 319 15.35 3.34 -1.12
N ILE A 320 16.18 3.96 -1.97
CA ILE A 320 16.85 3.35 -3.12
C ILE A 320 18.30 2.95 -2.74
N THR A 321 18.68 2.99 -1.45
CA THR A 321 19.99 2.51 -0.96
C THR A 321 19.88 1.10 -0.37
N PRO A 322 21.00 0.34 -0.24
CA PRO A 322 21.05 -1.03 0.34
C PRO A 322 20.18 -1.25 1.59
N GLY A 323 20.06 -0.22 2.43
CA GLY A 323 19.29 -0.26 3.68
C GLY A 323 17.83 0.16 3.56
N GLY A 324 17.39 0.69 2.42
CA GLY A 324 16.07 1.32 2.25
C GLY A 324 14.86 0.37 2.33
N HIS A 325 15.10 -0.93 2.17
CA HIS A 325 14.06 -1.96 2.30
C HIS A 325 13.75 -2.34 3.77
N PHE A 326 14.67 -2.09 4.71
CA PHE A 326 14.54 -2.49 6.13
C PHE A 326 13.85 -1.41 6.96
#